data_AF-A0A967S8Z6-F1
#
_entry.id   AF-A0A967S8Z6-F1
#
_cell.length_a   1.000
_cell.length_b   1.000
_cell.length_c   1.000
_cell.angle_alpha   90.00
_cell.angle_beta   90.00
_cell.angle_gamma   90.00
#
_symmetry.space_group_name_H-M   'P 1'
#
loop_
_entity.id
_entity.type
_entity.pdbx_description
1 polymer ?
#
loop_
_entity_poly.entity_id
_entity_poly.type
_entity_poly.pdbx_seq_one_letter_code
_entity_poly.pdbx_strand_id
1 'polypeptide(L)'
;ELSNREAAARAVREVLDVRAELAREIAKGERRWIPLPGRHSAVEKETLEARVERGIHFTRVVDRFYPRGRLAAEIIGRIDAEGRGQSGLELGFDSLLAGQPGVALRRRIAGGASTVWVTED
;
A
#
# COMPACT_ATOMS: atom_id res chain seq x y z
N GLU A 1 -15.24 11.02 -2.79
CA GLU A 1 -15.32 9.74 -2.07
C GLU A 1 -15.16 9.90 -0.56
N LEU A 2 -14.35 10.85 -0.05
CA LEU A 2 -14.32 11.14 1.38
C LEU A 2 -15.62 11.82 1.83
N SER A 3 -16.31 11.23 2.82
CA SER A 3 -17.53 11.80 3.43
C SER A 3 -17.20 12.97 4.37
N ASN A 4 -16.12 12.86 5.15
CA ASN A 4 -15.61 13.92 6.02
C ASN A 4 -14.09 14.07 5.86
N ARG A 5 -13.67 15.16 5.18
CA ARG A 5 -12.26 15.39 4.84
C ARG A 5 -11.40 15.75 6.04
N GLU A 6 -11.93 16.54 6.98
CA GLU A 6 -11.19 16.96 8.17
C GLU A 6 -10.95 15.78 9.12
N ALA A 7 -11.99 14.97 9.34
CA ALA A 7 -11.86 13.74 10.13
C ALA A 7 -10.88 12.76 9.48
N ALA A 8 -10.95 12.59 8.15
CA ALA A 8 -10.01 11.73 7.42
C ALA A 8 -8.57 12.25 7.50
N ALA A 9 -8.33 13.55 7.32
CA ALA A 9 -7.01 14.16 7.43
C ALA A 9 -6.40 13.96 8.82
N ARG A 10 -7.22 14.11 9.87
CA ARG A 10 -6.81 13.88 11.26
C ARG A 10 -6.48 12.41 11.50
N ALA A 11 -7.36 11.49 11.09
CA ALA A 11 -7.15 10.06 11.26
C ALA A 11 -5.89 9.58 10.52
N VAL A 12 -5.69 10.00 9.28
CA VAL A 12 -4.48 9.68 8.50
C VAL A 12 -3.22 10.20 9.19
N ARG A 13 -3.25 11.43 9.70
CA ARG A 13 -2.11 12.00 10.44
C ARG A 13 -1.79 11.23 11.71
N GLU A 14 -2.80 10.89 12.51
CA GLU A 14 -2.59 10.21 13.79
C GLU A 14 -2.19 8.75 13.62
N VAL A 15 -2.80 8.03 12.68
CA VAL A 15 -2.57 6.59 12.52
C VAL A 15 -1.29 6.32 11.73
N LEU A 16 -0.99 7.12 10.69
CA LEU A 16 0.16 6.88 9.81
C LEU A 16 1.37 7.78 10.12
N ASP A 17 1.29 8.62 11.15
CA ASP A 17 2.31 9.60 11.56
C ASP A 17 2.85 10.46 10.39
N VAL A 18 1.97 10.85 9.47
CA VAL A 18 2.36 11.62 8.29
C VAL A 18 2.56 13.09 8.61
N ARG A 19 3.41 13.75 7.79
CA ARG A 19 3.65 15.19 7.90
C ARG A 19 2.34 15.98 7.80
N ALA A 20 2.26 17.07 8.56
CA ALA A 20 1.10 17.96 8.58
C ALA A 20 0.71 18.51 7.19
N GLU A 21 1.66 18.64 6.26
CA GLU A 21 1.37 19.04 4.89
C GLU A 21 0.44 18.06 4.16
N LEU A 22 0.70 16.76 4.29
CA LEU A 22 -0.13 15.75 3.63
C LEU A 22 -1.56 15.75 4.19
N ALA A 23 -1.71 15.94 5.51
CA ALA A 23 -3.02 16.09 6.14
C ALA A 23 -3.74 17.36 5.63
N ARG A 24 -3.01 18.48 5.43
CA ARG A 24 -3.58 19.70 4.83
C ARG A 24 -4.04 19.47 3.40
N GLU A 25 -3.26 18.76 2.59
CA GLU A 25 -3.65 18.42 1.22
C GLU A 25 -4.96 17.61 1.18
N ILE A 26 -5.11 16.63 2.09
CA ILE A 26 -6.34 15.84 2.22
C ILE A 26 -7.53 16.74 2.60
N ALA A 27 -7.35 17.64 3.55
CA ALA A 27 -8.39 18.56 4.00
C ALA A 27 -8.85 19.53 2.90
N LYS A 28 -7.91 20.08 2.12
CA LYS A 28 -8.20 20.99 0.98
C LYS A 28 -9.03 20.30 -0.09
N GLY A 29 -8.77 19.03 -0.38
CA GLY A 29 -9.55 18.26 -1.35
C GLY A 29 -9.41 18.73 -2.80
N GLU A 30 -8.34 19.44 -3.14
CA GLU A 30 -8.02 19.90 -4.51
C GLU A 30 -7.67 18.74 -5.43
N ARG A 31 -7.07 17.68 -4.88
CA ARG A 31 -6.68 16.47 -5.60
C ARG A 31 -7.71 15.37 -5.41
N ARG A 32 -8.08 14.71 -6.52
CA ARG A 32 -9.00 13.56 -6.49
C ARG A 32 -8.36 12.30 -5.86
N TRP A 33 -7.06 12.14 -6.03
CA TRP A 33 -6.27 11.05 -5.45
C TRP A 33 -5.00 11.63 -4.82
N ILE A 34 -4.75 11.22 -3.58
CA ILE A 34 -3.55 11.60 -2.83
C ILE A 34 -2.88 10.29 -2.41
N PRO A 35 -1.65 10.01 -2.90
CA PRO A 35 -0.94 8.82 -2.48
C PRO A 35 -0.52 8.95 -1.01
N LEU A 36 -0.82 7.92 -0.22
CA LEU A 36 -0.28 7.76 1.12
C LEU A 36 1.00 6.93 1.01
N PRO A 37 2.18 7.47 1.37
CA PRO A 37 3.44 6.78 1.19
C PRO A 37 3.64 5.69 2.25
N GLY A 38 4.34 4.62 1.87
CA GLY A 38 4.81 3.59 2.78
C GLY A 38 3.99 2.30 2.74
N ARG A 39 4.38 1.37 3.63
CA ARG A 39 3.66 0.12 3.88
C ARG A 39 2.92 0.27 5.20
N HIS A 40 1.67 -0.19 5.21
CA HIS A 40 0.80 -0.09 6.36
C HIS A 40 0.44 -1.49 6.85
N SER A 41 0.54 -1.67 8.17
CA SER A 41 0.14 -2.87 8.89
C SER A 41 -1.36 -3.12 8.77
N ALA A 42 -1.77 -4.36 9.04
CA ALA A 42 -3.19 -4.71 9.13
C ALA A 42 -3.93 -3.88 10.19
N VAL A 43 -3.25 -3.54 11.29
CA VAL A 43 -3.83 -2.73 12.39
C VAL A 43 -4.07 -1.28 11.95
N GLU A 44 -3.10 -0.65 11.27
CA GLU A 44 -3.28 0.71 10.75
C GLU A 44 -4.41 0.76 9.71
N LYS A 45 -4.48 -0.26 8.84
CA LYS A 45 -5.57 -0.41 7.88
C LYS A 45 -6.93 -0.47 8.59
N GLU A 46 -7.09 -1.41 9.51
CA GLU A 46 -8.35 -1.62 10.23
C GLU A 46 -8.76 -0.38 11.03
N THR A 47 -7.80 0.28 11.66
CA THR A 47 -8.03 1.53 12.40
C THR A 47 -8.53 2.65 11.49
N LEU A 48 -7.97 2.79 10.29
CA LEU A 48 -8.41 3.80 9.32
C LEU A 48 -9.78 3.48 8.72
N GLU A 49 -10.05 2.21 8.40
CA GLU A 49 -11.36 1.77 7.92
C GLU A 49 -12.46 1.99 8.96
N ALA A 50 -12.15 1.83 10.25
CA ALA A 50 -13.09 2.12 11.35
C ALA A 50 -13.34 3.61 11.58
N ARG A 51 -12.34 4.48 11.33
CA ARG A 51 -12.43 5.93 11.56
C ARG A 51 -12.90 6.71 10.33
N VAL A 52 -12.75 6.15 9.14
CA VAL A 52 -13.05 6.82 7.86
C VAL A 52 -13.94 5.92 7.02
N GLU A 53 -15.23 6.22 7.03
CA GLU A 53 -16.29 5.41 6.42
C GLU A 53 -16.10 5.16 4.91
N ARG A 54 -15.53 6.13 4.18
CA ARG A 54 -15.34 6.01 2.72
C ARG A 54 -14.16 6.85 2.23
N GLY A 55 -13.44 6.33 1.24
CA GLY A 55 -12.48 7.09 0.43
C GLY A 55 -11.00 6.85 0.72
N ILE A 56 -10.69 5.93 1.64
CA ILE A 56 -9.33 5.37 1.82
C ILE A 56 -9.31 4.00 1.15
N HIS A 57 -8.27 3.75 0.34
CA HIS A 57 -8.11 2.52 -0.42
C HIS A 57 -6.73 1.94 -0.14
N PHE A 58 -6.67 0.64 0.14
CA PHE A 58 -5.42 -0.08 0.37
C PHE A 58 -5.15 -1.06 -0.76
N THR A 59 -3.88 -1.18 -1.13
CA THR A 59 -3.39 -2.23 -2.02
C THR A 59 -2.59 -3.22 -1.18
N ARG A 60 -2.92 -4.51 -1.28
CA ARG A 60 -2.14 -5.56 -0.63
C ARG A 60 -0.77 -5.64 -1.30
N VAL A 61 0.27 -5.61 -0.49
CA VAL A 61 1.65 -5.85 -0.90
C VAL A 61 2.21 -7.03 -0.12
N VAL A 62 3.17 -7.74 -0.72
CA VAL A 62 3.92 -8.80 -0.06
C VAL A 62 5.25 -8.21 0.41
N ASP A 63 5.68 -8.58 1.62
CA ASP A 63 6.98 -8.20 2.17
C ASP A 63 7.81 -9.44 2.49
N ARG A 64 9.14 -9.35 2.29
CA ARG A 64 10.08 -10.45 2.59
C ARG A 64 10.53 -10.36 4.03
N PHE A 65 10.26 -11.41 4.79
CA PHE A 65 10.80 -11.60 6.13
C PHE A 65 12.08 -12.46 6.08
N TYR A 66 13.18 -11.96 6.63
CA TYR A 66 14.48 -12.64 6.69
C TYR A 66 14.83 -13.04 8.13
N PRO A 67 14.43 -14.23 8.62
CA PRO A 67 14.50 -14.59 10.05
C PRO A 67 15.91 -14.60 10.64
N ARG A 68 16.92 -14.86 9.79
CA ARG A 68 18.33 -14.92 10.18
C ARG A 68 19.12 -13.67 9.79
N GLY A 69 18.44 -12.59 9.42
CA GLY A 69 18.99 -11.23 9.23
C GLY A 69 20.44 -11.20 8.76
N ARG A 70 21.34 -10.64 9.58
CA ARG A 70 22.77 -10.45 9.25
C ARG A 70 23.53 -11.73 8.96
N LEU A 71 23.18 -12.86 9.60
CA LEU A 71 23.92 -14.12 9.44
C LEU A 71 23.91 -14.60 7.99
N ALA A 72 22.80 -14.39 7.28
CA ALA A 72 22.58 -14.87 5.92
C ALA A 72 22.32 -13.72 4.92
N ALA A 73 22.46 -12.45 5.33
CA ALA A 73 22.07 -11.30 4.51
C ALA A 73 22.81 -11.25 3.18
N GLU A 74 24.11 -11.53 3.17
CA GLU A 74 24.94 -11.48 1.95
C GLU A 74 24.63 -12.65 1.00
N ILE A 75 24.32 -13.83 1.55
CA ILE A 75 24.02 -15.02 0.75
C ILE A 75 22.61 -14.89 0.18
N ILE A 76 21.60 -14.69 1.03
CA ILE A 76 20.20 -14.61 0.61
C ILE A 76 19.98 -13.36 -0.24
N GLY A 77 20.54 -12.22 0.17
CA GLY A 77 20.31 -10.94 -0.49
C GLY A 77 19.01 -10.25 -0.06
N ARG A 78 18.52 -9.32 -0.88
CA ARG A 78 17.36 -8.46 -0.59
C ARG A 78 16.54 -8.17 -1.85
N ILE A 79 15.29 -7.78 -1.64
CA ILE A 79 14.40 -7.21 -2.67
C ILE A 79 14.25 -5.68 -2.54
N ASP A 80 13.83 -5.02 -3.61
CA ASP A 80 13.38 -3.62 -3.59
C ASP A 80 11.90 -3.45 -3.16
N ALA A 81 11.40 -2.22 -3.20
CA ALA A 81 10.02 -1.90 -2.83
C ALA A 81 8.99 -2.53 -3.77
N GLU A 82 9.38 -2.77 -5.02
CA GLU A 82 8.60 -3.39 -6.10
C GLU A 82 8.67 -4.93 -6.08
N GLY A 83 9.49 -5.51 -5.20
CA GLY A 83 9.60 -6.96 -5.03
C GLY A 83 10.66 -7.64 -5.89
N ARG A 84 11.52 -6.88 -6.58
CA ARG A 84 12.59 -7.42 -7.43
C ARG A 84 13.84 -7.70 -6.62
N GLY A 85 14.48 -8.84 -6.85
CA GLY A 85 15.77 -9.20 -6.27
C GLY A 85 16.86 -8.20 -6.65
N GLN A 86 17.63 -7.73 -5.67
CA GLN A 86 18.69 -6.72 -5.85
C GLN A 86 20.08 -7.25 -5.50
N SER A 87 20.18 -8.35 -4.76
CA SER A 87 21.46 -8.99 -4.42
C SER A 87 21.29 -10.47 -4.08
N GLY A 88 22.41 -11.19 -3.94
CA GLY A 88 22.45 -12.57 -3.45
C GLY A 88 21.59 -13.54 -4.26
N LEU A 89 21.02 -14.52 -3.56
CA LEU A 89 20.09 -15.49 -4.13
C LEU A 89 18.78 -14.86 -4.62
N GLU A 90 18.30 -13.80 -3.98
CA GLU A 90 17.09 -13.08 -4.43
C GLU A 90 17.27 -12.53 -5.85
N LEU A 91 18.43 -11.93 -6.17
CA LEU A 91 18.73 -11.48 -7.55
C LEU A 91 19.02 -12.66 -8.48
N GLY A 92 19.83 -13.62 -8.02
CA GLY A 92 20.24 -14.76 -8.86
C GLY A 92 19.06 -15.65 -9.29
N PHE A 93 18.00 -15.68 -8.49
CA PHE A 93 16.79 -16.47 -8.75
C PHE A 93 15.54 -15.61 -8.91
N ASP A 94 15.66 -14.32 -9.20
CA ASP A 94 14.51 -13.39 -9.32
C ASP A 94 13.44 -13.92 -10.29
N SER A 95 13.85 -14.45 -11.45
CA SER A 95 12.94 -15.03 -12.45
C SER A 95 12.11 -16.22 -11.94
N LEU A 96 12.63 -16.95 -10.95
CA LEU A 96 11.94 -18.07 -10.32
C LEU A 96 11.12 -17.63 -9.10
N LEU A 97 11.65 -16.67 -8.32
CA LEU A 97 11.09 -16.25 -7.03
C LEU A 97 10.02 -15.15 -7.15
N ALA A 98 10.05 -14.34 -8.22
CA ALA A 98 9.09 -13.26 -8.44
C ALA A 98 7.69 -13.77 -8.82
N GLY A 99 7.59 -14.98 -9.37
CA GLY A 99 6.34 -15.53 -9.87
C GLY A 99 5.80 -14.73 -11.07
N GLN A 100 4.47 -14.75 -11.24
CA GLN A 100 3.80 -14.01 -12.31
C GLN A 100 2.70 -13.12 -11.72
N PRO A 101 2.72 -11.79 -11.98
CA PRO A 101 1.64 -10.90 -11.54
C PRO A 101 0.31 -11.25 -12.22
N GLY A 102 -0.77 -11.29 -11.42
CA GLY A 102 -2.14 -11.39 -11.94
C GLY A 102 -2.70 -10.05 -12.41
N VAL A 103 -3.91 -10.06 -12.97
CA VAL A 103 -4.61 -8.86 -13.46
C VAL A 103 -5.91 -8.65 -12.67
N ALA A 104 -6.19 -7.40 -12.30
CA ALA A 104 -7.44 -7.00 -11.65
C ALA A 104 -8.12 -5.86 -12.43
N LEU A 105 -9.37 -6.07 -12.82
CA LEU A 105 -10.17 -5.06 -13.53
C LEU A 105 -11.06 -4.31 -12.53
N ARG A 106 -10.87 -2.99 -12.46
CA ARG A 106 -11.67 -2.12 -11.60
C ARG A 106 -12.59 -1.25 -12.44
N ARG A 107 -13.90 -1.47 -12.37
CA ARG A 107 -14.89 -0.58 -12.99
C ARG A 107 -15.08 0.64 -12.10
N ARG A 108 -14.91 1.83 -12.67
CA ARG A 108 -15.10 3.11 -11.98
C ARG A 108 -16.34 3.82 -12.53
N ILE A 109 -17.25 4.24 -11.65
CA ILE A 109 -18.37 5.12 -12.02
C ILE A 109 -18.05 6.59 -11.68
N ALA A 110 -18.76 7.54 -12.29
CA ALA A 110 -18.49 8.98 -12.18
C ALA A 110 -18.55 9.53 -10.73
N GLY A 111 -19.19 8.82 -9.79
CA GLY A 111 -19.22 9.15 -8.36
C GLY A 111 -18.08 8.58 -7.52
N GLY A 112 -17.14 7.85 -8.13
CA GLY A 112 -15.97 7.29 -7.46
C GLY A 112 -16.15 5.90 -6.83
N ALA A 113 -17.38 5.41 -6.69
CA ALA A 113 -17.58 4.02 -6.33
C ALA A 113 -16.91 3.09 -7.36
N SER A 114 -16.29 2.04 -6.86
CA SER A 114 -15.58 1.08 -7.68
C SER A 114 -15.87 -0.34 -7.25
N THR A 115 -16.13 -1.21 -8.21
CA THR A 115 -16.19 -2.65 -8.00
C THR A 115 -14.93 -3.25 -8.60
N VAL A 116 -14.22 -4.05 -7.82
CA VAL A 116 -13.05 -4.83 -8.29
C VAL A 116 -13.57 -6.21 -8.67
N TRP A 117 -13.27 -6.64 -9.90
CA TRP A 117 -13.39 -8.02 -10.32
C TRP A 117 -11.99 -8.61 -10.38
N VAL A 118 -11.76 -9.69 -9.64
CA VAL A 118 -10.58 -10.52 -9.83
C VAL A 118 -10.95 -11.51 -10.93
N THR A 119 -10.28 -11.41 -12.08
CA THR A 119 -10.38 -12.44 -13.12
C THR A 119 -9.42 -13.55 -12.71
N GLU A 120 -9.94 -14.70 -12.31
CA GLU A 120 -9.16 -15.94 -12.29
C GLU A 120 -9.04 -16.42 -13.74
N ASP A 121 -7.80 -16.59 -14.21
CA ASP A 121 -7.49 -17.46 -15.36
C ASP A 121 -7.19 -18.87 -14.84
#